data_AF-A0A2V8XLK3-F1
#
_entry.id   AF-A0A2V8XLK3-F1
#
_cell.length_a   1.000
_cell.length_b   1.000
_cell.length_c   1.000
_cell.angle_alpha   90.00
_cell.angle_beta   90.00
_cell.angle_gamma   90.00
#
_symmetry.space_group_name_H-M   'P 1'
#
loop_
_entity.id
_entity.type
_entity.pdbx_description
1 polymer ?
#
loop_
_entity_poly.entity_id
_entity_poly.type
_entity_poly.pdbx_seq_one_letter_code
_entity_poly.pdbx_strand_id
1 'polypeptide(L)'
;TGIAPTPVGSQKRLGFLAGDLAGYPNGRRPIDDAVDISSRAVAGILVDPVKFGTLIGDGVQFNPEGYGATFPYVVPANNGRDGHHIGPGQAGCSGQPGGICPVQ
;
A
#
# COMPACT_ATOMS: atom_id res chain seq x y z
N THR A 1 20.90 -4.50 7.34
CA THR A 1 20.50 -3.19 6.78
C THR A 1 20.58 -2.16 7.90
N GLY A 2 21.13 -0.97 7.65
CA GLY A 2 21.39 0.06 8.68
C GLY A 2 20.23 1.03 8.91
N ILE A 3 19.06 0.80 8.31
CA ILE A 3 17.90 1.67 8.40
C ILE A 3 16.94 1.10 9.44
N ALA A 4 16.56 1.92 10.42
CA ALA A 4 15.60 1.55 11.45
C ALA A 4 14.19 1.36 10.85
N PRO A 5 13.36 0.43 11.35
CA PRO A 5 11.99 0.28 10.88
C PRO A 5 11.15 1.54 11.11
N THR A 6 10.39 1.96 10.10
CA THR A 6 9.40 3.03 10.23
C THR A 6 8.29 2.58 11.20
N PRO A 7 7.93 3.39 12.23
CA PRO A 7 6.82 3.07 13.14
C PRO A 7 5.52 2.84 12.39
N VAL A 8 4.68 1.89 12.84
CA VAL A 8 3.46 1.44 12.14
C VAL A 8 2.57 2.60 11.65
N GLY A 9 2.29 3.59 12.52
CA GLY A 9 1.45 4.75 12.15
C GLY A 9 2.09 5.75 11.20
N SER A 10 3.38 5.61 10.89
CA SER A 10 4.13 6.48 9.98
C SER A 10 4.53 5.79 8.67
N GLN A 11 4.26 4.49 8.55
CA GLN A 11 4.56 3.72 7.35
C GLN A 11 3.76 4.23 6.15
N LYS A 12 4.41 4.26 4.98
CA LYS A 12 3.78 4.67 3.72
C LYS A 12 3.60 3.46 2.80
N ARG A 13 2.38 3.30 2.26
CA ARG A 13 2.02 2.23 1.30
C ARG A 13 2.98 2.14 0.13
N LEU A 14 3.38 3.27 -0.45
CA LEU A 14 4.29 3.32 -1.60
C LEU A 14 5.78 3.29 -1.22
N GLY A 15 6.11 2.99 0.04
CA GLY A 15 7.48 2.77 0.49
C GLY A 15 8.47 3.86 0.05
N PHE A 16 9.56 3.42 -0.59
CA PHE A 16 10.62 4.28 -1.09
C PHE A 16 10.10 5.39 -2.04
N LEU A 17 9.10 5.10 -2.87
CA LEU A 17 8.52 6.08 -3.79
C LEU A 17 7.78 7.22 -3.07
N ALA A 18 7.37 7.00 -1.81
CA ALA A 18 6.79 8.01 -0.93
C ALA A 18 7.78 8.51 0.14
N GLY A 19 9.08 8.26 -0.02
CA GLY A 19 10.13 8.71 0.90
C GLY A 19 10.33 7.84 2.15
N ASP A 20 9.68 6.68 2.23
CA ASP A 20 9.83 5.74 3.35
C ASP A 20 10.91 4.70 3.04
N LEU A 21 12.15 5.03 3.40
CA LEU A 21 13.36 4.24 3.09
C LEU A 21 13.41 2.87 3.80
N ALA A 22 12.58 2.65 4.83
CA ALA A 22 12.50 1.37 5.51
C ALA A 22 11.48 0.40 4.85
N GLY A 23 10.82 0.83 3.78
CA GLY A 23 9.85 0.04 3.02
C GLY A 23 10.46 -0.84 1.94
N TYR A 24 9.58 -1.44 1.14
CA TYR A 24 9.91 -2.21 -0.07
C TYR A 24 10.94 -1.47 -0.95
N PRO A 25 11.95 -2.17 -1.51
CA PRO A 25 12.06 -3.64 -1.65
C PRO A 25 12.69 -4.37 -0.46
N ASN A 26 13.37 -3.65 0.45
CA ASN A 26 14.13 -4.28 1.54
C ASN A 26 13.37 -4.31 2.87
N GLY A 27 12.22 -3.63 2.94
CA GLY A 27 11.28 -3.68 4.07
C GLY A 27 10.61 -5.05 4.20
N ARG A 28 10.23 -5.42 5.43
CA ARG A 28 9.59 -6.72 5.75
C ARG A 28 8.10 -6.59 6.10
N ARG A 29 7.46 -5.49 5.71
CA ARG A 29 6.13 -5.11 6.22
C ARG A 29 5.03 -5.41 5.19
N PRO A 30 3.87 -5.96 5.62
CA PRO A 30 2.75 -6.21 4.72
C PRO A 30 2.07 -4.97 4.13
N ILE A 31 2.26 -3.79 4.74
CA ILE A 31 1.58 -2.56 4.30
C ILE A 31 2.13 -2.00 2.97
N ASP A 32 3.30 -2.45 2.53
CA ASP A 32 3.88 -1.99 1.28
C ASP A 32 3.13 -2.57 0.09
N ASP A 33 2.71 -1.69 -0.81
CA ASP A 33 2.08 -2.09 -2.07
C ASP A 33 3.17 -2.45 -3.08
N ALA A 34 3.66 -3.68 -2.94
CA ALA A 34 4.75 -4.19 -3.76
C ALA A 34 4.42 -4.14 -5.26
N VAL A 35 3.14 -4.28 -5.64
CA VAL A 35 2.70 -4.29 -7.05
C VAL A 35 2.71 -2.87 -7.61
N ASP A 36 2.13 -1.89 -6.92
CA ASP A 36 2.17 -0.48 -7.32
C ASP A 36 3.61 0.05 -7.35
N ILE A 37 4.43 -0.27 -6.34
CA ILE A 37 5.81 0.20 -6.27
C ILE A 37 6.63 -0.40 -7.43
N SER A 38 6.54 -1.71 -7.64
CA SER A 38 7.32 -2.38 -8.68
C SER A 38 6.88 -1.97 -10.08
N SER A 39 5.58 -1.86 -10.32
CA SER A 39 5.05 -1.44 -11.63
C SER A 39 5.50 -0.02 -11.98
N ARG A 40 5.44 0.94 -11.05
CA ARG A 40 5.94 2.30 -11.24
C ARG A 40 7.46 2.35 -11.43
N ALA A 41 8.20 1.54 -10.67
CA ALA A 41 9.65 1.42 -10.85
C ALA A 41 10.01 0.91 -12.25
N VAL A 42 9.34 -0.15 -12.73
CA VAL A 42 9.52 -0.69 -14.09
C VAL A 42 9.13 0.33 -15.16
N ALA A 43 8.07 1.11 -14.94
CA ALA A 43 7.65 2.17 -15.85
C ALA A 43 8.65 3.34 -15.96
N GLY A 44 9.63 3.42 -15.05
CA GLY A 44 10.74 4.37 -15.13
C GLY A 44 10.61 5.57 -14.20
N ILE A 45 9.72 5.54 -13.20
CA ILE A 45 9.53 6.67 -12.26
C ILE A 45 10.83 7.11 -11.56
N LEU A 46 11.78 6.18 -11.36
CA LEU A 46 13.08 6.45 -10.73
C LEU A 46 14.10 7.10 -11.68
N VAL A 47 13.86 7.07 -13.00
CA VAL A 47 14.73 7.69 -14.01
C VAL A 47 14.31 9.13 -14.24
N ASP A 48 13.02 9.35 -14.47
CA ASP A 48 12.43 10.68 -14.65
C ASP A 48 10.97 10.64 -14.17
N PRO A 49 10.67 11.14 -12.96
CA PRO A 49 9.32 11.10 -12.41
C PRO A 49 8.37 12.07 -13.13
N VAL A 50 8.87 13.09 -13.83
CA VAL A 50 8.01 14.02 -14.59
C VAL A 50 7.52 13.35 -15.86
N LYS A 51 8.42 12.60 -16.53
CA LYS A 51 8.11 11.90 -17.77
C LYS A 51 7.38 10.56 -17.56
N PHE A 52 7.73 9.85 -16.50
CA PHE A 52 7.28 8.46 -16.27
C PHE A 52 6.46 8.29 -14.97
N GLY A 53 6.09 9.38 -14.29
CA GLY A 53 5.28 9.37 -13.06
C GLY A 53 3.81 9.05 -13.29
N THR A 54 3.49 8.06 -14.13
CA THR A 54 2.12 7.61 -14.33
C THR A 54 1.64 6.81 -13.12
N LEU A 55 0.35 6.93 -12.80
CA LEU A 55 -0.31 6.25 -11.70
C LEU A 55 -0.66 4.81 -12.10
N ILE A 56 0.35 4.00 -12.36
CA ILE A 56 0.18 2.56 -12.63
C ILE A 56 0.05 1.83 -11.29
N GLY A 57 -0.82 0.83 -11.28
CA GLY A 57 -1.10 -0.01 -10.11
C GLY A 57 -2.15 -1.07 -10.38
N ASP A 58 -2.44 -1.90 -9.37
CA ASP A 58 -3.50 -2.92 -9.43
C ASP A 58 -4.90 -2.38 -9.03
N GLY A 59 -4.95 -1.14 -8.54
CA GLY A 59 -6.18 -0.47 -8.11
C GLY A 59 -6.60 -0.79 -6.66
N VAL A 60 -5.81 -1.54 -5.90
CA VAL A 60 -6.10 -1.95 -4.52
C VAL A 60 -5.22 -1.16 -3.54
N GLN A 61 -5.76 -0.07 -3.00
CA GLN A 61 -4.97 0.86 -2.20
C GLN A 61 -4.99 0.61 -0.69
N PHE A 62 -5.85 -0.28 -0.21
CA PHE A 62 -6.03 -0.50 1.22
C PHE A 62 -6.58 -1.89 1.51
N ASN A 63 -6.28 -2.40 2.71
CA ASN A 63 -6.85 -3.61 3.26
C ASN A 63 -7.87 -3.23 4.36
N PRO A 64 -9.20 -3.31 4.11
CA PRO A 64 -10.23 -2.83 5.04
C PRO A 64 -10.21 -3.51 6.40
N GLU A 65 -9.76 -4.77 6.45
CA GLU A 65 -9.62 -5.57 7.67
C GLU A 65 -8.36 -5.19 8.47
N GLY A 66 -7.42 -4.48 7.84
CA GLY A 66 -6.17 -4.06 8.44
C GLY A 66 -5.15 -5.19 8.60
N TYR A 67 -4.12 -4.91 9.40
CA TYR A 67 -3.03 -5.85 9.70
C TYR A 67 -2.95 -6.11 11.20
N GLY A 68 -2.60 -7.34 11.56
CA GLY A 68 -2.31 -7.70 12.94
C GLY A 68 -1.06 -6.97 13.45
N ALA A 69 -1.05 -6.64 14.75
CA ALA A 69 0.13 -6.05 15.41
C ALA A 69 1.20 -7.11 15.77
N THR A 70 0.88 -8.39 15.62
CA THR A 70 1.74 -9.53 15.98
C THR A 70 1.67 -10.60 14.90
N PHE A 71 2.73 -11.39 14.77
CA PHE A 71 2.77 -12.48 13.80
C PHE A 71 1.71 -13.56 14.11
N PRO A 72 0.97 -14.06 13.10
CA PRO A 72 0.98 -13.65 11.70
C PRO A 72 0.30 -12.30 11.46
N TYR A 73 0.97 -11.41 10.72
CA TYR A 73 0.50 -10.03 10.50
C TYR A 73 -0.70 -9.92 9.55
N VAL A 74 -0.95 -10.95 8.74
CA VAL A 74 -2.09 -11.01 7.82
C VAL A 74 -3.26 -11.67 8.53
N VAL A 75 -4.40 -10.98 8.53
CA VAL A 75 -5.66 -11.49 9.11
C VAL A 75 -6.27 -12.60 8.24
N PRO A 76 -7.13 -13.47 8.79
CA PRO A 76 -7.80 -14.50 8.00
C PRO A 76 -8.54 -13.94 6.79
N ALA A 77 -8.61 -14.72 5.71
CA ALA A 77 -9.29 -14.31 4.48
C ALA A 77 -10.79 -14.08 4.71
N ASN A 78 -11.36 -13.11 4.00
CA ASN A 78 -12.80 -12.86 3.97
C ASN A 78 -13.57 -14.08 3.45
N ASN A 79 -14.81 -14.24 3.91
CA ASN A 79 -15.70 -15.31 3.45
C ASN A 79 -15.98 -15.16 1.94
N GLY A 80 -15.59 -16.15 1.14
CA GLY A 80 -15.80 -16.14 -0.31
C GLY A 80 -17.28 -16.16 -0.76
N ARG A 81 -18.24 -16.35 0.15
CA ARG A 81 -19.69 -16.27 -0.16
C ARG A 81 -20.28 -14.87 0.01
N ASP A 82 -19.64 -14.02 0.81
CA ASP A 82 -20.05 -12.62 1.02
C ASP A 82 -18.96 -11.70 0.47
N GLY A 83 -18.93 -11.58 -0.86
CA GLY A 83 -17.96 -10.76 -1.56
C GLY A 83 -18.15 -9.27 -1.24
N HIS A 84 -17.23 -8.71 -0.46
CA HIS A 84 -17.16 -7.27 -0.21
C HIS A 84 -16.01 -6.67 -1.03
N HIS A 85 -16.35 -5.96 -2.11
CA HIS A 85 -15.38 -5.21 -2.91
C HIS A 85 -15.59 -3.71 -2.67
N ILE A 86 -14.55 -3.04 -2.16
CA ILE A 86 -14.52 -1.58 -2.05
C ILE A 86 -13.42 -1.06 -2.98
N GLY A 87 -13.83 -0.31 -4.00
CA GLY A 87 -12.96 0.29 -5.00
C GLY A 87 -12.58 1.75 -4.68
N PRO A 88 -11.67 2.33 -5.48
CA PRO A 88 -11.26 3.73 -5.35
C PRO A 88 -12.45 4.68 -5.38
N GLY A 89 -12.48 5.65 -4.47
CA GLY A 89 -13.56 6.65 -4.36
C GLY A 89 -14.87 6.11 -3.76
N GLN A 90 -14.96 4.82 -3.41
CA GLN A 90 -16.15 4.26 -2.76
C GLN A 90 -16.07 4.40 -1.23
N ALA A 91 -17.23 4.44 -0.58
CA ALA A 91 -17.32 4.39 0.88
C ALA A 91 -17.00 2.98 1.38
N GLY A 92 -16.33 2.88 2.53
CA GLY A 92 -16.00 1.61 3.18
C GLY A 92 -14.55 1.49 3.66
N CYS A 93 -13.68 2.46 3.34
CA CYS A 93 -12.30 2.43 3.81
C CYS A 93 -12.17 2.93 5.25
N SER A 94 -11.96 2.00 6.18
CA SER A 94 -11.64 2.32 7.58
C SER A 94 -10.32 3.12 7.67
N GLY A 95 -10.29 4.15 8.52
CA GLY A 95 -9.09 4.97 8.72
C GLY A 95 -8.81 6.06 7.67
N GLN A 96 -9.73 6.33 6.73
CA GLN A 96 -9.63 7.42 5.77
C GLN A 96 -10.55 8.62 6.13
N PRO A 97 -10.19 9.86 5.72
CA PRO A 97 -11.07 11.01 5.85
C PRO A 97 -12.44 10.72 5.18
N GLY A 98 -13.51 10.81 5.96
CA GLY A 98 -14.88 10.55 5.47
C GLY A 98 -15.18 9.08 5.11
N GLY A 99 -14.29 8.13 5.43
CA GLY A 99 -14.49 6.72 5.11
C GLY A 99 -14.45 6.39 3.61
N ILE A 100 -13.96 7.32 2.79
CA ILE A 100 -13.84 7.19 1.33
C ILE A 100 -12.47 6.61 0.99
N CYS A 101 -12.46 5.60 0.12
CA CYS A 101 -11.22 5.01 -0.34
C CYS A 101 -10.42 5.98 -1.22
N PRO A 102 -9.07 6.03 -1.07
CA PRO A 102 -8.23 6.89 -1.89
C PRO A 102 -8.45 6.62 -3.37
N VAL A 103 -8.52 7.69 -4.14
CA VAL A 103 -8.36 7.65 -5.61
C VAL A 103 -6.86 7.77 -5.90
N GLN A 104 -6.38 7.10 -6.96
CA GLN A 104 -4.95 7.02 -7.29
C GLN A 104 -4.31 8.41 -7.45
#